data_AF-A0A061NEI1-F1
#
_entry.id   AF-A0A061NEI1-F1
#
_cell.length_a   1.000
_cell.length_b   1.000
_cell.length_c   1.000
_cell.angle_alpha   90.00
_cell.angle_beta   90.00
_cell.angle_gamma   90.00
#
_symmetry.space_group_name_H-M   'P 1'
#
loop_
_entity.id
_entity.type
_entity.pdbx_description
1 polymer ?
#
loop_
_entity_poly.entity_id
_entity_poly.type
_entity_poly.pdbx_seq_one_letter_code
_entity_poly.pdbx_strand_id
1 'polypeptide(L)'
;MQSVRTHAPSKKEIYTYGVHVHLQVDRLVSTVDEQFTSKEEQIKQLANLIPIETRKDLLLQPRELLTHFQRTPGRWLGLMMERLESEVVEGTLKNDKQTLWQRAKELDDEN
;
A
#
# COMPACT_ATOMS: atom_id res chain seq x y z
N MET A 1 -27.93 -10.59 19.24
CA MET A 1 -27.26 -9.80 18.18
C MET A 1 -25.98 -10.53 17.81
N GLN A 2 -25.69 -10.75 16.52
CA GLN A 2 -24.41 -11.34 16.11
C GLN A 2 -23.35 -10.24 16.15
N SER A 3 -22.22 -10.48 16.82
CA SER A 3 -21.09 -9.54 16.83
C SER A 3 -20.51 -9.40 15.42
N VAL A 4 -20.24 -8.17 14.99
CA VAL A 4 -19.63 -7.92 13.69
C VAL A 4 -18.16 -8.34 13.76
N ARG A 5 -17.75 -9.32 12.94
CA ARG A 5 -16.34 -9.71 12.82
C ARG A 5 -15.61 -8.73 11.91
N THR A 6 -14.93 -7.76 12.51
CA THR A 6 -14.04 -6.84 11.79
C THR A 6 -12.57 -7.17 12.10
N HIS A 7 -11.76 -7.45 11.08
CA HIS A 7 -10.30 -7.46 11.24
C HIS A 7 -9.75 -6.03 11.31
N ALA A 8 -8.54 -5.85 11.82
CA ALA A 8 -7.86 -4.57 11.73
C ALA A 8 -7.37 -4.36 10.28
N PRO A 9 -7.60 -3.18 9.67
CA PRO A 9 -7.16 -2.94 8.31
C PRO A 9 -5.63 -2.91 8.22
N SER A 10 -5.10 -3.48 7.15
CA SER A 10 -3.67 -3.42 6.79
C SER A 10 -3.29 -2.05 6.22
N LYS A 11 -1.99 -1.72 6.22
CA LYS A 11 -1.48 -0.49 5.58
C LYS A 11 -1.87 -0.43 4.10
N LYS A 12 -1.77 -1.55 3.38
CA LYS A 12 -2.23 -1.67 1.99
C LYS A 12 -3.71 -1.35 1.81
N GLU A 13 -4.59 -1.84 2.68
CA GLU A 13 -6.03 -1.52 2.62
C GLU A 13 -6.30 -0.04 2.91
N ILE A 14 -5.58 0.55 3.88
CA ILE A 14 -5.68 1.98 4.19
C ILE A 14 -5.21 2.84 3.02
N TYR A 15 -4.11 2.47 2.39
CA TYR A 15 -3.59 3.12 1.20
C TYR A 15 -4.54 3.01 -0.01
N THR A 16 -5.08 1.81 -0.25
CA THR A 16 -5.92 1.53 -1.44
C THR A 16 -7.27 2.24 -1.38
N TYR A 17 -7.93 2.22 -0.22
CA TYR A 17 -9.28 2.78 -0.07
C TYR A 17 -9.29 4.18 0.56
N GLY A 18 -8.16 4.60 1.11
CA GLY A 18 -8.02 5.87 1.84
C GLY A 18 -8.49 5.78 3.28
N VAL A 19 -7.82 6.55 4.15
CA VAL A 19 -8.12 6.61 5.59
C VAL A 19 -9.58 6.96 5.89
N HIS A 20 -10.18 7.84 5.09
CA HIS A 20 -11.55 8.31 5.30
C HIS A 20 -12.59 7.18 5.23
N VAL A 21 -12.42 6.25 4.29
CA VAL A 21 -13.34 5.11 4.12
C VAL A 21 -13.28 4.20 5.34
N HIS A 22 -12.08 3.91 5.85
CA HIS A 22 -11.91 3.10 7.06
C HIS A 22 -12.50 3.75 8.31
N LEU A 23 -12.37 5.08 8.44
CA LEU A 23 -13.00 5.83 9.54
C LEU A 23 -14.53 5.82 9.46
N GLN A 24 -15.10 5.92 8.27
CA GLN A 24 -16.56 5.83 8.09
C GLN A 24 -17.09 4.45 8.47
N VAL A 25 -16.37 3.38 8.08
CA VAL A 25 -16.75 2.00 8.44
C VAL A 25 -16.66 1.79 9.96
N ASP A 26 -15.58 2.24 10.60
CA ASP A 26 -15.40 2.15 12.06
C ASP A 26 -16.53 2.85 12.84
N ARG A 27 -16.92 4.03 12.38
CA ARG A 27 -18.06 4.79 12.94
C ARG A 27 -19.39 4.06 12.73
N LEU A 28 -19.59 3.45 11.57
CA LEU A 28 -20.83 2.72 11.27
C LEU A 28 -20.95 1.47 12.14
N VAL A 29 -19.87 0.71 12.33
CA VAL A 29 -19.85 -0.50 13.17
C VAL A 29 -20.06 -0.14 14.65
N SER A 30 -19.40 0.90 15.16
CA SER A 30 -19.61 1.37 16.54
C SER A 30 -21.04 1.85 16.82
N THR A 31 -21.80 2.24 15.79
CA THR A 31 -23.22 2.61 15.91
C THR A 31 -24.14 1.38 15.96
N VAL A 32 -23.73 0.26 15.34
CA VAL A 32 -24.54 -0.96 15.21
C VAL A 32 -24.21 -2.00 16.29
N ASP A 33 -22.96 -2.03 16.76
CA ASP A 33 -22.47 -2.98 17.76
C ASP A 33 -21.89 -2.22 18.97
N GLU A 34 -22.64 -2.19 20.08
CA GLU A 34 -22.23 -1.51 21.31
C GLU A 34 -20.97 -2.12 21.97
N GLN A 35 -20.61 -3.35 21.61
CA GLN A 35 -19.40 -4.02 22.11
C GLN A 35 -18.17 -3.69 21.26
N PHE A 36 -18.35 -3.03 20.12
CA PHE A 36 -17.25 -2.66 19.24
C PHE A 36 -16.49 -1.44 19.78
N THR A 37 -15.19 -1.62 20.02
CA THR A 37 -14.29 -0.51 20.36
C THR A 37 -13.78 0.12 19.08
N SER A 38 -14.04 1.43 18.91
CA SER A 38 -13.52 2.21 17.80
C SER A 38 -11.99 2.12 17.72
N LYS A 39 -11.49 1.93 16.50
CA LYS A 39 -10.06 1.85 16.17
C LYS A 39 -9.60 3.08 15.39
N GLU A 40 -10.36 4.18 15.45
CA GLU A 40 -10.07 5.43 14.74
C GLU A 40 -8.62 5.88 14.92
N GLU A 41 -8.12 5.91 16.16
CA GLU A 41 -6.73 6.32 16.45
C GLU A 41 -5.69 5.35 15.90
N GLN A 42 -5.97 4.05 15.88
CA GLN A 42 -5.06 3.06 15.27
C GLN A 42 -5.03 3.23 13.75
N ILE A 43 -6.17 3.48 13.12
CA ILE A 43 -6.29 3.71 11.67
C ILE A 43 -5.47 4.96 11.27
N LYS A 44 -5.60 6.06 12.03
CA LYS A 44 -4.81 7.28 11.78
C LYS A 44 -3.32 7.05 11.99
N GLN A 45 -2.92 6.33 13.04
CA GLN A 45 -1.52 5.99 13.29
C GLN A 45 -0.93 5.16 12.15
N LEU A 46 -1.65 4.13 11.69
CA LEU A 46 -1.23 3.31 10.57
C LEU A 46 -1.11 4.14 9.28
N ALA A 47 -2.07 5.01 9.01
CA ALA A 47 -2.03 5.90 7.84
C ALA A 47 -0.80 6.81 7.86
N ASN A 48 -0.45 7.40 9.01
CA ASN A 48 0.73 8.25 9.15
C ASN A 48 2.07 7.51 8.97
N LEU A 49 2.07 6.17 9.10
CA LEU A 49 3.26 5.35 8.86
C LEU A 49 3.45 4.97 7.39
N ILE A 50 2.50 5.30 6.51
CA ILE A 50 2.59 5.00 5.09
C ILE A 50 3.50 6.04 4.43
N PRO A 51 4.62 5.64 3.80
CA PRO A 51 5.60 6.60 3.27
C PRO A 51 5.14 7.36 2.02
N ILE A 52 4.08 6.91 1.36
CA ILE A 52 3.56 7.45 0.09
C ILE A 52 2.04 7.57 0.14
N GLU A 53 1.49 8.59 -0.51
CA GLU A 53 0.03 8.78 -0.60
C GLU A 53 -0.53 8.19 -1.89
N THR A 54 0.27 8.20 -2.96
CA THR A 54 -0.11 7.68 -4.27
C THR A 54 1.08 7.00 -4.96
N ARG A 55 0.78 6.16 -5.96
CA ARG A 55 1.79 5.50 -6.79
C ARG A 55 2.72 6.48 -7.50
N LYS A 56 2.25 7.72 -7.72
CA LYS A 56 3.05 8.78 -8.37
C LYS A 56 4.16 9.29 -7.47
N ASP A 57 4.05 9.08 -6.16
CA ASP A 57 5.06 9.50 -5.18
C ASP A 57 6.26 8.53 -5.14
N LEU A 58 6.16 7.38 -5.83
CA LEU A 58 7.32 6.51 -6.03
C LEU A 58 8.41 7.25 -6.81
N LEU A 59 9.61 7.28 -6.24
CA LEU A 59 10.76 7.94 -6.85
C LEU A 59 11.29 7.24 -8.10
N LEU A 60 10.85 6.01 -8.35
CA LEU A 60 11.18 5.24 -9.55
C LEU A 60 10.01 5.26 -10.54
N GLN A 61 10.25 5.78 -11.74
CA GLN A 61 9.22 5.88 -12.76
C GLN A 61 9.23 4.67 -13.70
N PRO A 62 8.06 4.21 -14.20
CA PRO A 62 7.98 3.07 -15.12
C PRO A 62 8.82 3.25 -16.40
N ARG A 63 8.99 4.49 -16.86
CA ARG A 63 9.80 4.83 -18.04
C ARG A 63 11.29 4.56 -17.82
N GLU A 64 11.78 4.77 -16.59
CA GLU A 64 13.17 4.50 -16.23
C GLU A 64 13.44 2.98 -16.33
N LEU A 65 12.51 2.17 -15.82
CA LEU A 65 12.58 0.70 -15.93
C LEU A 65 12.55 0.22 -17.39
N LEU A 66 11.63 0.76 -18.20
CA LEU A 66 11.57 0.44 -19.63
C LEU A 66 12.87 0.76 -20.37
N THR A 67 13.48 1.90 -20.06
CA THR A 67 14.74 2.33 -20.67
C THR A 67 15.89 1.42 -20.26
N HIS A 68 15.94 1.00 -19.00
CA HIS A 68 17.01 0.16 -18.48
C HIS A 68 16.92 -1.30 -18.96
N PHE A 69 15.75 -1.91 -18.87
CA PHE A 69 15.56 -3.29 -19.29
C PHE A 69 15.43 -3.46 -20.81
N GLN A 70 15.20 -2.37 -21.56
CA GLN A 70 15.03 -2.36 -23.02
C GLN A 70 13.96 -3.37 -23.52
N ARG A 71 12.96 -3.65 -22.69
CA ARG A 71 11.85 -4.57 -23.00
C ARG A 71 10.60 -3.79 -23.40
N THR A 72 9.73 -4.43 -24.17
CA THR A 72 8.42 -3.85 -24.51
C THR A 72 7.55 -3.72 -23.26
N PRO A 73 6.77 -2.62 -23.13
CA PRO A 73 5.83 -2.46 -22.04
C PRO A 73 4.82 -3.59 -22.06
N GLY A 74 4.69 -4.29 -20.93
CA GLY A 74 3.83 -5.45 -20.79
C GLY A 74 3.45 -5.70 -19.34
N ARG A 75 2.82 -6.85 -19.09
CA ARG A 75 2.32 -7.24 -17.77
C ARG A 75 3.40 -7.19 -16.67
N TRP A 76 4.64 -7.52 -17.02
CA TRP A 76 5.79 -7.51 -16.11
C TRP A 76 6.04 -6.13 -15.46
N LEU A 77 5.91 -5.04 -16.21
CA LEU A 77 6.14 -3.68 -15.69
C LEU A 77 5.04 -3.29 -14.69
N GLY A 78 3.80 -3.68 -14.97
CA GLY A 78 2.68 -3.48 -14.05
C GLY A 78 2.89 -4.21 -12.73
N LEU A 79 3.20 -5.51 -12.81
CA LEU A 79 3.44 -6.36 -11.64
C LEU A 79 4.65 -5.91 -10.83
N MET A 80 5.75 -5.53 -11.47
CA MET A 80 6.95 -5.03 -10.81
C MET A 80 6.66 -3.75 -10.04
N MET A 81 5.98 -2.79 -10.68
CA MET A 81 5.61 -1.54 -10.03
C MET A 81 4.61 -1.75 -8.88
N GLU A 82 3.64 -2.64 -9.03
CA GLU A 82 2.69 -2.98 -7.95
C GLU A 82 3.42 -3.63 -6.76
N ARG A 83 4.42 -4.46 -7.03
CA ARG A 83 5.25 -5.08 -5.98
C ARG A 83 6.05 -4.03 -5.23
N LEU A 84 6.75 -3.15 -5.94
CA LEU A 84 7.53 -2.06 -5.36
C LEU A 84 6.63 -1.13 -4.53
N GLU A 85 5.47 -0.75 -5.08
CA GLU A 85 4.46 0.04 -4.38
C GLU A 85 4.02 -0.63 -3.08
N SER A 86 3.68 -1.92 -3.14
CA SER A 86 3.24 -2.68 -1.96
C SER A 86 4.33 -2.77 -0.89
N GLU A 87 5.59 -2.99 -1.26
CA GLU A 87 6.70 -3.05 -0.31
C GLU A 87 7.00 -1.69 0.32
N VAL A 88 6.85 -0.60 -0.43
CA VAL A 88 6.98 0.77 0.10
C VAL A 88 5.84 1.10 1.07
N VAL A 89 4.60 0.78 0.71
CA VAL A 89 3.41 1.03 1.55
C VAL A 89 3.50 0.26 2.87
N GLU A 90 3.97 -0.98 2.83
CA GLU A 90 4.17 -1.78 4.04
C GLU A 90 5.35 -1.26 4.90
N GLY A 91 6.25 -0.49 4.29
CA GLY A 91 7.46 0.05 4.93
C GLY A 91 8.63 -0.93 4.94
N THR A 92 8.55 -2.02 4.18
CA THR A 92 9.66 -2.97 3.99
C THR A 92 10.70 -2.44 3.02
N LEU A 93 10.29 -1.53 2.12
CA LEU A 93 11.15 -0.88 1.14
C LEU A 93 11.13 0.63 1.34
N LYS A 94 12.31 1.25 1.34
CA LYS A 94 12.40 2.71 1.41
C LYS A 94 12.09 3.31 0.04
N ASN A 95 11.27 4.37 0.01
CA ASN A 95 11.00 5.13 -1.21
C ASN A 95 12.20 6.01 -1.59
N ASP A 96 13.31 5.40 -1.99
CA ASP A 96 14.46 6.07 -2.58
C ASP A 96 14.87 5.41 -3.89
N LYS A 97 15.39 6.21 -4.83
CA LYS A 97 15.70 5.71 -6.18
C LYS A 97 16.63 4.50 -6.15
N GLN A 98 17.66 4.51 -5.31
CA GLN A 98 18.68 3.46 -5.30
C GLN A 98 18.10 2.14 -4.79
N THR A 99 17.35 2.17 -3.69
CA THR A 99 16.70 1.00 -3.11
C THR A 99 15.62 0.44 -4.03
N LEU A 100 14.80 1.30 -4.65
CA LEU A 100 13.81 0.86 -5.64
C LEU A 100 14.47 0.20 -6.86
N TRP A 101 15.59 0.73 -7.34
CA TRP A 101 16.35 0.14 -8.44
C TRP A 101 16.94 -1.21 -8.10
N GLN A 102 17.54 -1.33 -6.91
CA GLN A 102 18.12 -2.58 -6.44
C GLN A 102 17.02 -3.66 -6.38
N ARG A 103 15.88 -3.32 -5.79
CA ARG A 103 14.75 -4.24 -5.69
C ARG A 103 14.15 -4.61 -7.04
N ALA A 104 14.07 -3.66 -7.97
CA ALA A 104 13.60 -3.91 -9.32
C ALA A 104 14.50 -4.91 -10.09
N LYS A 105 15.82 -4.88 -9.87
CA LYS A 105 16.75 -5.85 -10.45
C LYS A 105 16.56 -7.25 -9.87
N GLU A 106 16.42 -7.36 -8.55
CA GLU A 106 16.13 -8.64 -7.89
C GLU A 106 14.84 -9.28 -8.43
N LEU A 107 13.79 -8.48 -8.65
CA LEU A 107 12.53 -8.95 -9.21
C LEU A 107 12.62 -9.36 -10.70
N ASP A 108 13.63 -8.87 -11.43
CA ASP A 108 13.91 -9.31 -12.81
C ASP A 108 14.72 -10.61 -12.81
N ASP A 109 15.68 -10.75 -11.90
CA ASP A 109 16.49 -11.97 -11.74
C ASP A 109 15.67 -13.17 -11.22
N GLU A 110 14.56 -12.91 -10.51
CA GLU A 110 13.61 -13.93 -10.02
C GLU A 110 12.65 -14.45 -11.11
N ASN A 111 12.58 -13.83 -12.30
CA ASN A 111 11.66 -14.17 -13.41
C ASN A 111 12.36 -14.90 -14.57
#